data_AF-A0A2I8VM41-F1
#
_entry.id   AF-A0A2I8VM41-F1
#
_cell.length_a   1.000
_cell.length_b   1.000
_cell.length_c   1.000
_cell.angle_alpha   90.00
_cell.angle_beta   90.00
_cell.angle_gamma   90.00
#
_symmetry.space_group_name_H-M   'P 1'
#
loop_
_entity.id
_entity.type
_entity.pdbx_description
1 polymer ?
#
loop_
_entity_poly.entity_id
_entity_poly.type
_entity_poly.pdbx_seq_one_letter_code
_entity_poly.pdbx_strand_id
1 'polypeptide(L)' 'MATRPSDTDGMTEPCRECERETLHRVQVELRTESSKPENAEYSREPYRVSTCFECGTTSAQRMNDA' A
#
# COMPACT_ATOMS: atom_id res chain seq x y z
N MET A 1 -3.90 -21.23 6.06
CA MET A 1 -5.02 -20.26 6.06
C MET A 1 -4.47 -18.97 5.48
N ALA A 2 -4.98 -18.53 4.32
CA ALA A 2 -4.62 -17.22 3.76
C ALA A 2 -5.53 -16.18 4.41
N THR A 3 -4.99 -15.42 5.36
CA THR A 3 -5.71 -14.29 5.98
C THR A 3 -5.95 -13.26 4.88
N ARG A 4 -7.13 -13.32 4.25
CA ARG A 4 -7.59 -12.22 3.40
C ARG A 4 -7.62 -10.99 4.32
N PRO A 5 -6.97 -9.87 3.96
CA PRO A 5 -7.07 -8.66 4.75
C PRO A 5 -8.56 -8.34 4.86
N SER A 6 -9.10 -8.46 6.07
CA SER A 6 -10.49 -8.16 6.35
C SER A 6 -10.74 -6.73 5.87
N ASP A 7 -11.85 -6.52 5.16
CA ASP A 7 -12.25 -5.23 4.56
C ASP A 7 -12.34 -4.07 5.59
N THR A 8 -12.29 -4.42 6.88
CA THR A 8 -12.25 -3.55 8.07
C THR A 8 -10.85 -3.10 8.53
N ASP A 9 -9.75 -3.46 7.86
CA ASP A 9 -8.39 -2.97 8.18
C ASP A 9 -8.16 -1.55 7.61
N GLY A 10 -9.04 -0.63 8.00
CA GLY A 10 -8.85 0.79 7.79
C GLY A 10 -8.10 1.39 8.98
N MET A 11 -7.01 2.11 8.74
CA MET A 11 -6.32 2.89 9.77
C MET A 11 -6.64 4.37 9.58
N THR A 12 -6.90 5.08 10.67
CA THR A 12 -7.03 6.54 10.62
C THR A 12 -5.65 7.16 10.46
N GLU A 13 -5.43 7.89 9.36
CA GLU A 13 -4.18 8.56 9.04
C GLU A 13 -4.45 9.98 8.52
N PRO A 14 -3.48 10.91 8.65
CA PRO A 14 -3.59 12.24 8.07
C PRO A 14 -3.60 12.16 6.54
N CYS A 15 -4.70 12.59 5.93
CA CYS A 15 -4.78 12.73 4.48
C CYS A 15 -4.24 14.10 4.06
N ARG A 16 -3.31 14.12 3.10
CA ARG A 16 -2.80 15.38 2.53
C ARG A 16 -3.85 16.14 1.73
N GLU A 17 -4.78 15.43 1.10
CA GLU A 17 -5.81 16.04 0.25
C GLU A 17 -7.01 16.54 1.06
N CYS A 18 -7.39 15.83 2.13
CA CYS A 18 -8.47 16.27 3.02
C CYS A 18 -7.99 17.20 4.14
N GLU A 19 -6.67 17.36 4.30
CA GLU A 19 -6.01 18.14 5.34
C GLU A 19 -6.47 17.76 6.77
N ARG A 20 -6.90 16.51 6.95
CA ARG A 20 -7.47 15.99 8.21
C ARG A 20 -7.21 14.50 8.36
N GLU A 21 -7.43 14.01 9.57
CA GLU A 21 -7.42 12.58 9.87
C GLU A 21 -8.64 11.89 9.24
N THR A 22 -8.38 10.88 8.43
CA THR A 22 -9.43 10.14 7.71
C THR A 22 -9.11 8.66 7.72
N LEU A 23 -10.14 7.83 7.57
CA LEU A 23 -9.95 6.39 7.44
C LEU A 23 -9.25 6.09 6.11
N HIS A 24 -8.12 5.42 6.17
CA HIS A 24 -7.39 4.94 5.01
C HIS A 24 -7.36 3.42 5.01
N ARG A 25 -7.69 2.80 3.88
CA ARG A 25 -7.45 1.38 3.65
C ARG A 25 -5.98 1.16 3.39
N VAL A 26 -5.30 0.41 4.26
CA VAL A 26 -3.86 0.12 4.12
C VAL A 26 -3.70 -1.31 3.67
N GLN A 27 -2.99 -1.52 2.56
CA GLN A 27 -2.72 -2.84 2.01
C GLN A 27 -1.25 -2.96 1.64
N VAL A 28 -0.68 -4.16 1.82
CA VAL A 28 0.67 -4.46 1.34
C VAL A 28 0.56 -5.13 -0.03
N GLU A 29 1.13 -4.48 -1.04
CA GLU A 29 1.20 -4.99 -2.41
C GLU A 29 2.65 -5.31 -2.76
N LEU A 30 2.90 -6.52 -3.26
CA LEU A 30 4.21 -6.89 -3.79
C LEU A 30 4.30 -6.43 -5.25
N ARG A 31 5.10 -5.41 -5.52
CA ARG A 31 5.33 -4.92 -6.89
C ARG A 31 6.68 -5.41 -7.39
N THR A 32 6.75 -5.71 -8.68
CA THR A 32 8.01 -6.11 -9.33
C THR A 32 8.61 -4.89 -10.00
N GLU A 33 9.75 -4.39 -9.50
CA GLU A 33 10.42 -3.22 -10.08
C GLU A 33 11.36 -3.59 -11.25
N SER A 34 11.59 -4.89 -11.48
CA SER A 34 12.49 -5.38 -12.51
C SER A 34 11.76 -5.73 -13.82
N SER A 35 11.96 -4.92 -14.87
CA SER A 35 11.52 -5.22 -16.25
C SER A 35 12.44 -6.22 -16.99
N LYS A 36 13.40 -6.86 -16.31
CA LYS A 36 14.35 -7.81 -16.92
C LYS A 36 13.96 -9.26 -16.58
N PRO A 37 13.73 -10.13 -17.57
CA PRO A 37 13.12 -11.45 -17.37
C PRO A 37 13.99 -12.44 -16.58
N GLU A 38 15.27 -12.14 -16.40
CA GLU A 38 16.27 -13.07 -15.87
C GLU A 38 16.36 -13.07 -14.33
N ASN A 39 15.79 -12.06 -13.65
CA ASN A 39 15.81 -11.90 -12.19
C ASN A 39 14.51 -11.33 -11.60
N ALA A 40 13.43 -11.23 -12.39
CA ALA A 40 12.18 -10.58 -12.00
C ALA A 40 11.47 -11.23 -10.79
N GLU A 41 11.72 -12.52 -10.54
CA GLU A 41 11.11 -13.24 -9.41
C GLU A 41 11.73 -12.86 -8.03
N TYR A 42 12.96 -12.35 -8.01
CA TYR A 42 13.68 -11.97 -6.78
C TYR A 42 13.57 -10.47 -6.43
N SER A 43 13.03 -9.63 -7.32
CA SER A 43 12.85 -8.18 -7.12
C SER A 43 11.39 -7.82 -6.79
N ARG A 44 10.69 -8.65 -6.01
CA ARG A 44 9.37 -8.32 -5.50
C ARG A 44 9.53 -7.50 -4.23
N GLU A 45 9.16 -6.25 -4.31
CA GLU A 45 9.33 -5.30 -3.22
C GLU A 45 7.96 -5.01 -2.60
N PRO A 46 7.81 -5.10 -1.27
CA PRO A 46 6.58 -4.74 -0.58
C PRO A 46 6.37 -3.23 -0.61
N TYR A 47 5.21 -2.84 -1.11
CA TYR A 47 4.67 -1.50 -1.08
C TYR A 47 3.52 -1.44 -0.10
N ARG A 48 3.56 -0.49 0.82
CA ARG A 48 2.41 -0.07 1.60
C ARG A 48 1.57 0.87 0.75
N VAL A 49 0.41 0.40 0.31
CA VAL A 49 -0.57 1.19 -0.43
C VAL A 49 -1.66 1.65 0.55
N SER A 50 -1.81 2.96 0.75
CA SER A 50 -2.87 3.55 1.56
C SER A 50 -3.86 4.31 0.68
N THR A 51 -5.15 3.97 0.76
CA THR A 51 -6.22 4.62 0.02
C THR A 51 -7.20 5.29 0.95
N CYS A 52 -7.39 6.60 0.81
CA CYS A 52 -8.34 7.37 1.61
C CYS A 52 -9.78 6.99 1.27
N PHE A 53 -10.60 6.67 2.28
CA PHE A 53 -12.04 6.41 2.07
C PHE A 53 -12.84 7.69 1.77
N GLU A 54 -12.34 8.86 2.18
CA GLU A 54 -13.06 10.13 2.05
C GLU A 54 -12.88 10.75 0.65
N CYS A 55 -11.64 10.85 0.16
CA CYS A 55 -11.31 11.46 -1.14
C CYS A 55 -10.86 10.45 -2.21
N GLY A 56 -10.59 9.20 -1.87
CA GLY A 56 -10.11 8.18 -2.80
C GLY A 56 -8.62 8.25 -3.11
N THR A 57 -7.88 9.21 -2.56
CA THR A 57 -6.44 9.36 -2.82
C THR A 57 -5.66 8.15 -2.37
N THR A 58 -4.84 7.62 -3.28
CA THR A 58 -4.00 6.44 -3.04
C THR A 58 -2.54 6.83 -3.02
N SER A 59 -1.83 6.45 -1.95
CA SER A 59 -0.39 6.64 -1.80
C SER A 59 0.28 5.28 -1.70
N ALA A 60 1.40 5.08 -2.39
CA ALA A 60 2.19 3.85 -2.31
C ALA A 60 3.59 4.17 -1.80
N GLN A 61 3.99 3.53 -0.70
CA GLN A 61 5.29 3.71 -0.07
C GLN A 61 6.04 2.39 -0.04
N ARG A 62 7.24 2.36 -0.64
CA ARG A 62 8.15 1.20 -0.58
C ARG A 62 8.56 0.95 0.87
N MET A 63 8.48 -0.30 1.34
CA MET A 63 8.77 -0.66 2.73
C MET A 63 10.22 -1.12 2.96
N ASN A 64 11.04 -1.23 1.91
CA ASN A 64 12.41 -1.77 1.96
C ASN A 64 13.52 -0.72 2.19
N ASP A 65 13.19 0.53 2.53
CA ASP A 65 14.18 1.52 2.96
C ASP A 65 14.34 1.44 4.49
N ALA A 66 15.21 0.52 4.94
CA ALA A 66 15.69 0.40 6.33
C ALA A 66 17.14 0.87 6.43
#